data_AF-A0A7C5C655-F1
#
_entry.id   AF-A0A7C5C655-F1
#
_cell.length_a   1.000
_cell.length_b   1.000
_cell.length_c   1.000
_cell.angle_alpha   90.00
_cell.angle_beta   90.00
_cell.angle_gamma   90.00
#
_symmetry.space_group_name_H-M   'P 1'
#
loop_
_entity.id
_entity.type
_entity.pdbx_description
1 polymer ?
#
loop_
_entity_poly.entity_id
_entity_poly.type
_entity_poly.pdbx_seq_one_letter_code
_entity_poly.pdbx_strand_id
1 'polypeptide(L)'
;MIVLDTNVLSELLRPEPSPAVVAWVRGQPASQLYTTAITQAEIMYGVVCLPPGRRRQALAEAVEGIFREDFRGRVLPFDSAAARAYAEIVAHRRRLGRPISQFDAQIAAICRSRSAQLATRNVCDFVDTGIGVLPSRLQPARPTAPQALGPAQ
;
A
#
# COMPACT_ATOMS: atom_id res chain seq x y z
N MET A 1 0.56 -9.36 6.64
CA MET A 1 0.13 -7.95 6.60
C MET A 1 0.35 -7.42 5.20
N ILE A 2 -0.62 -6.68 4.66
CA ILE A 2 -0.55 -6.06 3.34
C ILE A 2 -0.68 -4.54 3.52
N VAL A 3 0.29 -3.80 3.00
CA VAL A 3 0.31 -2.34 2.98
C VAL A 3 -0.22 -1.87 1.63
N LEU A 4 -1.27 -1.05 1.64
CA LEU A 4 -1.80 -0.40 0.46
C LEU A 4 -1.00 0.85 0.14
N ASP A 5 -0.47 0.89 -1.08
CA ASP A 5 0.22 2.05 -1.63
C ASP A 5 -0.77 3.16 -2.04
N THR A 6 -0.24 4.36 -2.26
CA THR A 6 -0.99 5.58 -2.61
C THR A 6 -1.84 5.39 -3.85
N ASN A 7 -1.31 4.71 -4.88
CA ASN A 7 -2.08 4.43 -6.10
C ASN A 7 -3.26 3.48 -5.86
N VAL A 8 -3.24 2.62 -4.84
CA VAL A 8 -4.37 1.72 -4.54
C VAL A 8 -5.42 2.48 -3.74
N LEU A 9 -5.02 3.19 -2.69
CA LEU A 9 -5.92 3.97 -1.85
C LEU A 9 -6.58 5.13 -2.61
N SER A 10 -5.81 5.86 -3.42
CA SER A 10 -6.38 6.92 -4.26
C SER A 10 -7.38 6.40 -5.29
N GLU A 11 -7.25 5.16 -5.77
CA GLU A 11 -8.24 4.53 -6.65
C GLU A 11 -9.56 4.28 -5.92
N LEU A 12 -9.50 3.78 -4.67
CA LEU A 12 -10.69 3.56 -3.84
C LEU A 12 -11.44 4.85 -3.51
N LEU A 13 -10.73 5.98 -3.50
CA LEU A 13 -11.29 7.32 -3.25
C LEU A 13 -11.91 7.97 -4.51
N ARG A 14 -11.79 7.36 -5.70
CA ARG A 14 -12.39 7.92 -6.92
C ARG A 14 -13.91 7.73 -6.90
N PRO A 15 -14.68 8.65 -7.52
CA PRO A 15 -16.12 8.47 -7.68
C PRO A 15 -16.48 7.17 -8.42
N GLU A 16 -15.66 6.81 -9.41
CA GLU A 16 -15.78 5.57 -10.18
C GLU A 16 -14.45 4.80 -10.06
N PRO A 17 -14.28 3.98 -9.01
CA PRO A 17 -13.07 3.21 -8.80
C PRO A 17 -13.03 2.02 -9.77
N SER A 18 -11.82 1.59 -10.16
CA SER A 18 -11.64 0.36 -10.93
C SER A 18 -12.30 -0.84 -10.22
N PRO A 19 -13.25 -1.56 -10.86
CA PRO A 19 -13.91 -2.71 -10.25
C PRO A 19 -12.94 -3.82 -9.83
N ALA A 20 -11.84 -3.99 -10.57
CA ALA A 20 -10.81 -4.98 -10.27
C ALA A 20 -10.07 -4.67 -8.96
N VAL A 21 -9.74 -3.38 -8.73
CA VAL A 21 -9.08 -2.95 -7.49
C VAL A 21 -10.02 -3.13 -6.31
N VAL A 22 -11.29 -2.72 -6.46
CA VAL A 22 -12.32 -2.89 -5.42
C VAL A 22 -12.52 -4.37 -5.08
N ALA A 23 -12.67 -5.23 -6.08
CA ALA A 23 -12.85 -6.66 -5.88
C ALA A 23 -11.67 -7.29 -5.16
N TRP A 24 -10.44 -6.91 -5.52
CA TRP A 24 -9.26 -7.44 -4.84
C TRP A 24 -9.17 -6.99 -3.38
N VAL A 25 -9.38 -5.70 -3.10
CA VAL A 25 -9.35 -5.17 -1.72
C VAL A 25 -10.40 -5.86 -0.86
N ARG A 26 -11.61 -6.06 -1.39
CA ARG A 26 -12.69 -6.80 -0.72
C ARG A 26 -12.38 -8.29 -0.52
N GLY A 27 -11.50 -8.87 -1.34
CA GLY A 27 -11.03 -10.24 -1.19
C GLY A 27 -10.01 -10.43 -0.07
N GLN A 28 -9.52 -9.34 0.56
CA GLN A 28 -8.58 -9.42 1.68
C GLN A 28 -9.31 -9.24 3.02
N PRO A 29 -8.88 -9.92 4.10
CA PRO A 29 -9.37 -9.62 5.43
C PRO A 29 -9.03 -8.18 5.80
N ALA A 30 -10.03 -7.37 6.16
CA ALA A 30 -9.83 -5.95 6.47
C ALA A 30 -8.75 -5.76 7.55
N SER A 31 -8.69 -6.60 8.58
CA SER A 31 -7.68 -6.55 9.65
C SER A 31 -6.24 -6.79 9.20
N GLN A 32 -6.03 -7.28 7.97
CA GLN A 32 -4.71 -7.48 7.38
C GLN A 32 -4.27 -6.35 6.44
N LEU A 33 -5.17 -5.40 6.13
CA LEU A 33 -4.88 -4.24 5.30
C LEU A 33 -4.37 -3.08 6.15
N TYR A 34 -3.26 -2.49 5.74
CA TYR A 34 -2.60 -1.36 6.40
C TYR A 34 -2.23 -0.33 5.34
N THR A 35 -1.79 0.83 5.77
CA THR A 35 -1.12 1.80 4.90
C THR A 35 0.01 2.48 5.67
N THR A 36 0.72 3.41 5.05
CA THR A 36 1.82 4.12 5.69
C THR A 36 1.46 5.57 5.97
N ALA A 37 2.11 6.17 6.96
CA ALA A 37 2.03 7.62 7.18
C ALA A 37 2.52 8.42 5.96
N ILE A 38 3.38 7.82 5.11
CA ILE A 38 3.85 8.45 3.86
C ILE A 38 2.72 8.53 2.86
N THR A 39 2.02 7.41 2.63
CA THR A 39 0.83 7.36 1.78
C THR A 39 -0.27 8.29 2.28
N GLN A 40 -0.48 8.34 3.61
CA GLN A 40 -1.40 9.31 4.21
C GLN A 40 -1.01 10.75 3.87
N ALA A 41 0.27 11.11 4.03
CA ALA A 41 0.75 12.44 3.70
C ALA A 41 0.57 12.77 2.22
N GLU A 42 0.86 11.84 1.30
CA GLU A 42 0.66 12.04 -0.15
C GLU A 42 -0.81 12.30 -0.51
N ILE A 43 -1.73 11.53 0.08
CA ILE A 43 -3.17 11.71 -0.15
C ILE A 43 -3.62 13.07 0.39
N MET A 44 -3.27 13.40 1.63
CA MET A 44 -3.64 14.68 2.25
C MET A 44 -3.06 15.87 1.48
N TYR A 45 -1.81 15.77 1.02
CA TYR A 45 -1.18 16.79 0.17
C TYR A 45 -1.98 16.99 -1.12
N GLY A 46 -2.37 15.91 -1.80
CA GLY A 46 -3.22 15.97 -2.99
C GLY A 46 -4.54 16.70 -2.76
N VAL A 47 -5.17 16.52 -1.59
CA VAL A 47 -6.39 17.27 -1.21
C VAL A 47 -6.09 18.76 -1.01
N VAL A 48 -5.01 19.08 -0.30
CA VAL A 48 -4.61 20.48 0.00
C VAL A 48 -4.30 21.25 -1.27
N CYS A 49 -3.72 20.61 -2.29
CA CYS A 49 -3.43 21.21 -3.58
C CYS A 49 -4.68 21.56 -4.42
N LEU A 50 -5.86 21.06 -4.09
CA LEU A 50 -7.08 21.41 -4.81
C LEU A 50 -7.51 22.86 -4.51
N PRO A 51 -8.07 23.56 -5.51
CA PRO A 51 -8.72 24.85 -5.27
C PRO A 51 -9.82 24.72 -4.20
N PRO A 52 -10.01 25.74 -3.35
CA PRO A 52 -11.13 25.77 -2.40
C PRO A 52 -12.46 25.58 -3.12
N GLY A 53 -13.33 24.74 -2.57
CA GLY A 53 -14.66 24.47 -3.12
C GLY A 53 -15.21 23.11 -2.72
N ARG A 54 -16.42 22.80 -3.20
CA ARG A 54 -17.17 21.59 -2.82
C ARG A 54 -16.38 20.30 -3.04
N ARG A 55 -15.64 20.21 -4.15
CA ARG A 55 -14.83 19.03 -4.48
C ARG A 55 -13.72 18.78 -3.45
N ARG A 56 -12.99 19.84 -3.07
CA ARG A 56 -11.93 19.73 -2.06
C ARG A 56 -12.52 19.30 -0.71
N GLN A 57 -13.64 19.91 -0.31
CA GLN A 57 -14.27 19.62 0.96
C GLN A 57 -14.79 18.18 1.04
N ALA A 58 -15.51 17.71 0.01
CA ALA A 58 -15.98 16.34 -0.06
C ALA A 58 -14.83 15.32 -0.05
N LEU A 59 -13.73 15.60 -0.76
CA LEU A 59 -12.57 14.71 -0.75
C LEU A 59 -11.85 14.73 0.60
N ALA A 60 -11.74 15.89 1.26
CA ALA A 60 -11.15 16.00 2.59
C ALA A 60 -11.93 15.17 3.62
N GLU A 61 -13.26 15.27 3.59
CA GLU A 61 -14.15 14.48 4.47
C GLU A 61 -14.01 12.98 4.21
N ALA A 62 -13.97 12.56 2.94
CA ALA A 62 -13.77 11.15 2.58
C ALA A 62 -12.40 10.61 3.03
N VAL A 63 -11.34 11.39 2.85
CA VAL A 63 -9.97 11.04 3.28
C VAL A 63 -9.88 10.91 4.79
N GLU A 64 -10.45 11.88 5.52
CA GLU A 64 -10.50 11.85 6.98
C GLU A 64 -11.27 10.62 7.49
N GLY A 65 -12.41 10.30 6.89
CA GLY A 65 -13.20 9.10 7.21
C GLY A 65 -12.40 7.81 7.01
N ILE A 66 -11.75 7.64 5.85
CA ILE A 66 -10.92 6.46 5.57
C ILE A 66 -9.83 6.29 6.63
N PHE A 67 -9.14 7.35 7.04
CA PHE A 67 -8.03 7.19 7.99
C PHE A 67 -8.50 7.02 9.44
N ARG A 68 -9.60 7.66 9.83
CA ARG A 68 -10.09 7.61 11.22
C ARG A 68 -10.99 6.43 11.53
N GLU A 69 -11.66 5.89 10.53
CA GLU A 69 -12.62 4.80 10.69
C GLU A 69 -12.03 3.52 10.12
N ASP A 70 -11.80 3.48 8.80
CA ASP A 70 -11.33 2.27 8.13
C ASP A 70 -9.91 1.91 8.58
N PHE A 71 -8.94 2.82 8.50
CA PHE A 71 -7.53 2.57 8.84
C PHE A 71 -7.15 2.95 10.27
N ARG A 72 -8.13 3.05 11.18
CA ARG A 72 -7.86 3.37 12.60
C ARG A 72 -6.86 2.36 13.18
N GLY A 73 -5.72 2.87 13.66
CA GLY A 73 -4.65 2.04 14.22
C GLY A 73 -3.88 1.18 13.18
N ARG A 74 -4.15 1.38 11.88
CA ARG A 74 -3.55 0.62 10.76
C ARG A 74 -2.77 1.51 9.79
N VAL A 75 -2.42 2.72 10.23
CA VAL A 75 -1.46 3.61 9.57
C VAL A 75 -0.09 3.42 10.23
N LEU A 76 0.85 2.88 9.47
CA LEU A 76 2.18 2.51 9.96
C LEU A 76 3.13 3.71 9.90
N PRO A 77 3.78 4.09 11.02
CA PRO A 77 4.72 5.21 11.06
C PRO A 77 6.09 4.85 10.46
N PHE A 78 6.81 5.88 9.99
CA PHE A 78 8.25 5.79 9.74
C PHE A 78 9.02 5.95 11.06
N ASP A 79 9.23 4.84 11.77
CA ASP A 79 9.89 4.77 13.07
C ASP A 79 11.39 4.40 12.95
N SER A 80 12.08 4.25 14.08
CA SER A 80 13.52 3.90 14.08
C SER A 80 13.82 2.56 13.42
N ALA A 81 12.90 1.60 13.45
CA ALA A 81 13.07 0.32 12.76
C ALA A 81 13.00 0.51 11.23
N ALA A 82 12.03 1.30 10.75
CA ALA A 82 11.96 1.71 9.36
C ALA A 82 13.19 2.53 8.95
N ALA A 83 13.69 3.44 9.79
CA ALA A 83 14.88 4.24 9.47
C ALA A 83 16.14 3.39 9.21
N ARG A 84 16.33 2.30 9.96
CA ARG A 84 17.43 1.34 9.70
C ARG A 84 17.24 0.61 8.37
N ALA A 85 16.04 0.09 8.12
CA ALA A 85 15.72 -0.58 6.85
C ALA A 85 15.89 0.36 5.65
N TYR A 86 15.53 1.64 5.80
CA TYR A 86 15.70 2.68 4.78
C TYR A 86 17.16 2.84 4.38
N ALA A 87 18.07 2.99 5.36
CA ALA A 87 19.49 3.19 5.09
C ALA A 87 20.07 2.01 4.29
N GLU A 88 19.70 0.78 4.67
CA GLU A 88 20.12 -0.43 3.95
C GLU A 88 19.57 -0.47 2.52
N ILE A 89 18.27 -0.22 2.33
CA ILE A 89 17.60 -0.25 1.02
C ILE A 89 18.24 0.77 0.08
N VAL A 90 18.37 2.03 0.52
CA VAL A 90 18.92 3.10 -0.32
C VAL A 90 20.38 2.83 -0.68
N ALA A 91 21.20 2.40 0.29
CA ALA A 91 22.59 2.08 0.04
C ALA A 91 22.74 0.90 -0.94
N HIS A 92 21.93 -0.16 -0.77
CA HIS A 92 21.93 -1.31 -1.67
C HIS A 92 21.51 -0.93 -3.09
N ARG A 93 20.38 -0.23 -3.25
CA ARG A 93 19.85 0.24 -4.54
C ARG A 93 20.84 1.15 -5.28
N ARG A 94 21.54 2.03 -4.55
CA ARG A 94 22.62 2.85 -5.11
C ARG A 94 23.79 2.01 -5.62
N ARG A 95 24.25 1.01 -4.86
CA ARG A 95 25.34 0.10 -5.31
C ARG A 95 24.96 -0.69 -6.57
N LEU A 96 23.69 -1.02 -6.75
CA LEU A 96 23.19 -1.67 -7.96
C LEU A 96 23.00 -0.72 -9.16
N GLY A 97 23.28 0.58 -9.01
CA GLY A 97 23.05 1.57 -10.07
C GLY A 97 21.56 1.86 -10.34
N ARG A 98 20.68 1.52 -9.39
CA ARG A 98 19.23 1.65 -9.51
C ARG A 98 18.68 2.48 -8.35
N PRO A 99 18.92 3.80 -8.28
CA PRO A 99 18.42 4.62 -7.19
C PRO A 99 16.89 4.52 -7.06
N ILE A 100 16.38 4.73 -5.84
CA ILE A 100 14.96 4.71 -5.49
C ILE A 100 14.55 6.09 -4.96
N SER A 101 13.32 6.52 -5.20
CA SER A 101 12.81 7.79 -4.68
C SER A 101 12.78 7.77 -3.15
N GLN A 102 12.83 8.95 -2.53
CA GLN A 102 12.84 9.04 -1.06
C GLN A 102 11.54 8.52 -0.45
N PHE A 103 10.38 8.80 -1.05
CA PHE A 103 9.09 8.32 -0.56
C PHE A 103 8.92 6.81 -0.75
N ASP A 104 9.26 6.26 -1.92
CA ASP A 104 9.21 4.81 -2.15
C ASP A 104 10.17 4.07 -1.21
N ALA A 105 11.35 4.62 -0.95
CA ALA A 105 12.29 4.04 0.00
C ALA A 105 11.73 4.05 1.43
N GLN A 106 11.02 5.09 1.85
CA GLN A 106 10.36 5.11 3.17
C GLN A 106 9.22 4.10 3.24
N ILE A 107 8.38 4.00 2.21
CA ILE A 107 7.30 2.99 2.11
C ILE A 107 7.88 1.57 2.17
N ALA A 108 8.90 1.29 1.36
CA ALA A 108 9.59 0.01 1.35
C ALA A 108 10.21 -0.32 2.71
N ALA A 109 10.83 0.66 3.36
CA ALA A 109 11.42 0.48 4.68
C ALA A 109 10.39 0.18 5.78
N ILE A 110 9.24 0.86 5.76
CA ILE A 110 8.12 0.55 6.65
C ILE A 110 7.65 -0.89 6.43
N CYS A 111 7.45 -1.30 5.17
CA CYS A 111 7.05 -2.66 4.84
C CYS A 111 8.08 -3.69 5.33
N ARG A 112 9.37 -3.46 5.06
CA ARG A 112 10.47 -4.37 5.43
C ARG A 112 10.59 -4.53 6.95
N SER A 113 10.49 -3.43 7.69
CA SER A 113 10.60 -3.44 9.17
C SER A 113 9.49 -4.22 9.87
N ARG A 114 8.37 -4.48 9.19
CA ARG A 114 7.19 -5.17 9.73
C ARG A 114 6.85 -6.46 8.98
N SER A 115 7.79 -6.95 8.16
CA SER A 115 7.61 -8.13 7.31
C SER A 115 6.31 -8.09 6.48
N ALA A 116 5.97 -6.90 5.98
CA ALA A 116 4.74 -6.65 5.24
C ALA A 116 4.97 -6.78 3.72
N GLN A 117 3.89 -7.11 3.01
CA GLN A 117 3.86 -7.02 1.55
C GLN A 117 3.27 -5.67 1.12
N LEU A 118 3.76 -5.10 0.03
CA LEU A 118 3.24 -3.86 -0.55
C LEU A 118 2.32 -4.16 -1.74
N ALA A 119 1.09 -3.66 -1.69
CA ALA A 119 0.16 -3.69 -2.82
C ALA A 119 0.28 -2.39 -3.63
N THR A 120 0.83 -2.48 -4.84
CA THR A 120 1.13 -1.30 -5.68
C THR A 120 1.00 -1.61 -7.18
N ARG A 121 0.67 -0.58 -7.98
CA ARG A 121 0.77 -0.63 -9.45
C ARG A 121 2.23 -0.50 -9.94
N ASN A 122 3.10 0.07 -9.11
CA ASN A 122 4.45 0.49 -9.47
C ASN A 122 5.51 -0.56 -9.08
N VAL A 123 5.25 -1.83 -9.40
CA VAL A 123 6.07 -2.98 -8.96
C VAL A 123 7.56 -2.78 -9.24
N CYS A 124 7.90 -2.19 -10.38
CA CYS A 124 9.28 -1.97 -10.82
C CYS A 124 10.10 -1.08 -9.86
N ASP A 125 9.44 -0.14 -9.18
CA ASP A 125 10.10 0.82 -8.29
C ASP A 125 10.57 0.16 -6.98
N PHE A 126 9.95 -0.96 -6.62
CA PHE A 126 10.21 -1.71 -5.39
C PHE A 126 11.07 -2.97 -5.59
N VAL A 127 11.56 -3.22 -6.80
CA VAL A 127 12.51 -4.31 -7.07
C VAL A 127 13.80 -4.11 -6.25
N ASP A 128 14.42 -5.19 -5.78
CA ASP A 128 15.65 -5.16 -4.96
C ASP A 128 15.53 -4.36 -3.66
N THR A 129 14.32 -4.16 -3.13
CA THR A 129 14.12 -3.52 -1.81
C THR A 129 13.99 -4.54 -0.67
N GLY A 130 13.90 -5.83 -1.00
CA GLY A 130 13.76 -6.91 -0.02
C GLY A 130 12.35 -7.04 0.58
N ILE A 131 11.33 -6.43 -0.04
CA ILE A 131 9.93 -6.57 0.35
C ILE A 131 9.17 -7.49 -0.62
N GLY A 132 8.11 -8.13 -0.13
CA GLY A 132 7.14 -8.79 -1.01
C GLY A 132 6.27 -7.74 -1.69
N VAL A 133 6.07 -7.83 -3.00
CA VAL A 133 5.21 -6.91 -3.75
C VAL A 133 4.05 -7.67 -4.36
N LEU A 134 2.83 -7.20 -4.09
CA LEU A 134 1.61 -7.69 -4.69
C LEU A 134 1.23 -6.71 -5.81
N PRO A 135 1.31 -7.10 -7.09
CA PRO A 135 0.90 -6.23 -8.20
C PRO A 135 -0.58 -5.93 -8.03
N SER A 136 -0.99 -4.66 -7.97
CA SER A 136 -2.41 -4.30 -7.81
C SER A 136 -3.24 -4.45 -9.09
N ARG A 137 -2.62 -4.88 -10.20
CA ARG A 137 -3.32 -5.39 -11.40
C ARG A 137 -3.71 -6.84 -11.15
N LEU A 138 -4.85 -7.07 -10.50
CA LEU A 138 -5.22 -8.41 -10.08
C LEU A 138 -6.34 -8.97 -10.93
N GLN A 139 -6.01 -10.05 -11.63
CA GLN A 139 -6.97 -11.13 -11.87
C GLN A 139 -7.48 -11.59 -10.50
N PRO A 140 -8.77 -11.97 -10.38
CA PRO A 140 -9.32 -12.46 -9.12
C PRO A 140 -8.46 -13.60 -8.58
N ALA A 141 -8.24 -13.61 -7.26
CA ALA A 141 -7.56 -14.71 -6.58
C ALA A 141 -8.24 -16.02 -7.00
N ARG A 142 -7.48 -16.97 -7.58
CA ARG A 142 -8.02 -18.30 -7.81
C ARG A 142 -8.44 -18.88 -6.45
N PRO A 143 -9.65 -19.43 -6.32
CA PRO A 143 -10.00 -20.15 -5.11
C PRO A 143 -8.96 -21.24 -4.89
N THR A 144 -8.38 -21.28 -3.69
CA THR A 144 -7.53 -22.38 -3.25
C THR A 144 -8.35 -23.66 -3.38
N ALA A 145 -7.95 -24.53 -4.31
CA ALA A 145 -8.57 -25.84 -4.44
C ALA A 145 -8.47 -26.57 -3.09
N PRO A 146 -9.53 -27.26 -2.64
CA PRO A 146 -9.44 -28.11 -1.46
C PRO A 146 -8.30 -29.11 -1.67
N GLN A 147 -7.42 -29.21 -0.67
CA GLN A 147 -6.38 -30.22 -0.65
C GLN A 147 -7.04 -31.58 -0.89
N ALA A 148 -6.66 -32.24 -1.99
CA ALA A 148 -7.09 -33.58 -2.27
C ALA A 148 -6.71 -34.46 -1.07
N LEU A 149 -7.72 -34.91 -0.33
CA LEU A 149 -7.60 -36.05 0.57
C LEU A 149 -7.15 -37.22 -0.30
N GLY A 150 -5.89 -37.62 -0.12
CA GLY A 150 -5.33 -38.85 -0.64
C GLY A 150 -6.08 -40.09 -0.11
N PRO A 151 -5.88 -41.24 -0.75
CA PRO A 151 -6.90 -42.27 -0.89
C PRO A 151 -7.16 -43.01 0.41
N ALA A 152 -8.43 -43.26 0.72
CA ALA A 152 -8.82 -44.30 1.65
C ALA A 152 -8.97 -45.61 0.85
N GLN A 153 -8.02 -46.51 1.10
CA GLN A 153 -8.03 -47.98 1.01
C GLN A 153 -8.71 -48.64 -0.21
#